data_AF-A0A6M0CGH5-F1
#
_entry.id   AF-A0A6M0CGH5-F1
#
_cell.length_a   1.000
_cell.length_b   1.000
_cell.length_c   1.000
_cell.angle_alpha   90.00
_cell.angle_beta   90.00
_cell.angle_gamma   90.00
#
_symmetry.space_group_name_H-M   'P 1'
#
loop_
_entity.id
_entity.type
_entity.pdbx_description
1 polymer ?
#
loop_
_entity_poly.entity_id
_entity_poly.type
_entity_poly.pdbx_seq_one_letter_code
_entity_poly.pdbx_strand_id
1 'polypeptide(L)'
;VELNPDNGEIIFRIRTIATQPVREIYRLDSRGNAEEFVKVKEYDPRIRPWYQVAKKLGQPTWSSIYAAFSRANTSLDISAVRPIFNSTGQLIGVLANQTSLTRITEFLKNLNISPNGQSFIMERSGDLVVSSQISQPFLTIEFGKKKKIKRLQAIDSDSITVSSTAKHLQKEFGNFDEIEGSKQINFPIDGEWYYASIMPVRDGKVIDWLVVVVVPENDFMEKINTNTKNTILFSLAALIVAILIGIVTTNWISQPILQLNSAAKEIA
;
A
#
# COMPACT_ATOMS: atom_id res chain seq x y z
N VAL A 1 -5.65 25.72 12.34
CA VAL A 1 -5.53 25.96 10.88
C VAL A 1 -5.44 24.60 10.22
N GLU A 2 -6.21 24.35 9.18
CA GLU A 2 -6.22 23.06 8.48
C GLU A 2 -6.55 23.21 7.00
N LEU A 3 -6.22 22.21 6.20
CA LEU A 3 -6.64 22.15 4.80
C LEU A 3 -8.11 21.77 4.73
N ASN A 4 -8.85 22.46 3.89
CA ASN A 4 -10.24 22.14 3.62
C ASN A 4 -10.32 20.84 2.80
N PRO A 5 -10.95 19.77 3.31
CA PRO A 5 -11.04 18.50 2.60
C PRO A 5 -11.87 18.57 1.31
N ASP A 6 -12.69 19.60 1.13
CA ASP A 6 -13.54 19.75 -0.06
C ASP A 6 -12.80 20.40 -1.25
N ASN A 7 -11.83 21.30 -1.01
CA ASN A 7 -11.18 22.11 -2.07
C ASN A 7 -9.67 22.38 -1.88
N GLY A 8 -9.06 21.88 -0.79
CA GLY A 8 -7.62 22.06 -0.52
C GLY A 8 -7.21 23.44 0.01
N GLU A 9 -8.13 24.41 0.17
CA GLU A 9 -7.80 25.73 0.72
C GLU A 9 -7.37 25.65 2.20
N ILE A 10 -6.43 26.50 2.62
CA ILE A 10 -6.08 26.65 4.04
C ILE A 10 -7.16 27.49 4.71
N ILE A 11 -7.75 26.96 5.78
CA ILE A 11 -8.82 27.63 6.53
C ILE A 11 -8.59 27.56 8.03
N PHE A 12 -9.15 28.53 8.73
CA PHE A 12 -9.25 28.54 10.18
C PHE A 12 -10.68 28.27 10.62
N ARG A 13 -10.82 27.44 11.65
CA ARG A 13 -12.11 26.98 12.15
C ARG A 13 -12.10 27.14 13.66
N ILE A 14 -13.08 27.85 14.19
CA ILE A 14 -13.18 28.14 15.61
C ILE A 14 -14.61 27.96 16.11
N ARG A 15 -14.73 27.39 17.31
CA ARG A 15 -15.99 27.27 18.05
C ARG A 15 -15.68 27.58 19.51
N THR A 16 -16.42 28.53 20.07
CA THR A 16 -16.32 28.94 21.47
C THR A 16 -17.62 28.61 22.20
N ILE A 17 -17.68 28.92 23.49
CA ILE A 17 -18.93 28.83 24.26
C ILE A 17 -19.99 29.77 23.66
N ALA A 18 -19.59 30.97 23.21
CA ALA A 18 -20.49 31.96 22.64
C ALA A 18 -21.07 31.55 21.28
N THR A 19 -20.31 30.76 20.49
CA THR A 19 -20.74 30.35 19.14
C THR A 19 -21.34 28.95 19.08
N GLN A 20 -21.42 28.22 20.21
CA GLN A 20 -22.03 26.89 20.26
C GLN A 20 -23.53 26.95 19.84
N PRO A 21 -24.02 26.02 18.97
CA PRO A 21 -23.37 24.79 18.50
C PRO A 21 -22.56 24.91 17.22
N VAL A 22 -22.46 26.10 16.63
CA VAL A 22 -21.82 26.30 15.34
C VAL A 22 -20.30 26.56 15.46
N ARG A 23 -19.59 26.14 14.42
CA ARG A 23 -18.18 26.45 14.20
C ARG A 23 -18.10 27.43 13.04
N GLU A 24 -17.44 28.54 13.27
CA GLU A 24 -17.15 29.56 12.27
C GLU A 24 -15.92 29.15 11.45
N ILE A 25 -15.93 29.52 10.18
CA ILE A 25 -14.88 29.16 9.22
C ILE A 25 -14.40 30.45 8.55
N TYR A 26 -13.08 30.66 8.56
CA TYR A 26 -12.42 31.82 7.99
C TYR A 26 -11.35 31.41 6.99
N ARG A 27 -11.14 32.22 5.94
CA ARG A 27 -9.88 32.21 5.18
C ARG A 27 -8.82 33.01 5.93
N LEU A 28 -7.57 32.64 5.69
CA LEU A 28 -6.42 33.27 6.32
C LEU A 28 -5.66 34.15 5.32
N ASP A 29 -5.16 35.29 5.80
CA ASP A 29 -4.19 36.10 5.05
C ASP A 29 -2.84 35.39 4.94
N SER A 30 -1.90 35.98 4.19
CA SER A 30 -0.53 35.46 4.01
C SER A 30 0.29 35.37 5.31
N ARG A 31 -0.18 35.99 6.40
CA ARG A 31 0.44 35.97 7.74
C ARG A 31 -0.28 35.01 8.69
N GLY A 32 -1.35 34.35 8.26
CA GLY A 32 -2.13 33.40 9.04
C GLY A 32 -3.23 34.03 9.91
N ASN A 33 -3.56 35.30 9.72
CA ASN A 33 -4.64 35.98 10.43
C ASN A 33 -5.99 35.71 9.74
N ALA A 34 -7.07 35.59 10.52
CA ALA A 34 -8.41 35.48 9.96
C ALA A 34 -8.79 36.76 9.20
N GLU A 35 -9.04 36.64 7.90
CA GLU A 35 -9.31 37.78 7.00
C GLU A 35 -10.78 37.79 6.55
N GLU A 36 -11.24 36.67 5.99
CA GLU A 36 -12.57 36.57 5.38
C GLU A 36 -13.42 35.53 6.09
N PHE A 37 -14.60 35.91 6.57
CA PHE A 37 -15.60 34.96 7.04
C PHE A 37 -16.18 34.17 5.86
N VAL A 38 -16.16 32.84 5.95
CA VAL A 38 -16.63 31.95 4.88
C VAL A 38 -18.06 31.47 5.16
N LYS A 39 -18.28 30.84 6.32
CA LYS A 39 -19.57 30.25 6.72
C LYS A 39 -19.54 29.75 8.16
N VAL A 40 -20.72 29.40 8.68
CA VAL A 40 -20.88 28.57 9.88
C VAL A 40 -21.30 27.14 9.54
N LYS A 41 -20.95 26.19 10.41
CA LYS A 41 -21.46 24.81 10.37
C LYS A 41 -21.54 24.24 11.78
N GLU A 42 -22.64 23.59 12.14
CA GLU A 42 -22.73 22.84 13.39
C GLU A 42 -21.62 21.80 13.48
N TYR A 43 -20.93 21.77 14.62
CA TYR A 43 -19.86 20.81 14.86
C TYR A 43 -19.66 20.65 16.37
N ASP A 44 -19.81 19.42 16.86
CA ASP A 44 -19.41 19.08 18.22
C ASP A 44 -18.21 18.12 18.16
N PRO A 45 -16.99 18.57 18.55
CA PRO A 45 -15.82 17.70 18.58
C PRO A 45 -15.96 16.57 19.61
N ARG A 46 -16.77 16.77 20.67
CA ARG A 46 -16.85 15.84 21.81
C ARG A 46 -17.47 14.52 21.41
N ILE A 47 -18.36 14.50 20.43
CA ILE A 47 -19.00 13.25 19.94
C ILE A 47 -18.15 12.52 18.89
N ARG A 48 -17.01 13.08 18.47
CA ARG A 48 -16.18 12.49 17.42
C ARG A 48 -15.36 11.31 17.96
N PRO A 49 -15.07 10.28 17.14
CA PRO A 49 -14.34 9.09 17.58
C PRO A 49 -13.00 9.41 18.27
N TRP A 50 -12.26 10.37 17.74
CA TRP A 50 -10.96 10.81 18.29
C TRP A 50 -11.08 11.44 19.69
N TYR A 51 -12.16 12.16 19.99
CA TYR A 51 -12.36 12.75 21.31
C TYR A 51 -12.80 11.67 22.31
N GLN A 52 -13.70 10.79 21.88
CA GLN A 52 -14.25 9.74 22.72
C GLN A 52 -13.19 8.72 23.15
N VAL A 53 -12.28 8.32 22.25
CA VAL A 53 -11.20 7.40 22.62
C VAL A 53 -10.23 8.01 23.62
N ALA A 54 -9.87 9.30 23.45
CA ALA A 54 -9.00 10.01 24.38
C ALA A 54 -9.64 10.16 25.76
N LYS A 55 -10.94 10.51 25.80
CA LYS A 55 -11.71 10.57 27.04
C LYS A 55 -11.80 9.21 27.73
N LYS A 56 -12.02 8.13 26.97
CA LYS A 56 -12.16 6.77 27.50
C LYS A 56 -10.85 6.23 28.06
N LEU A 57 -9.75 6.37 27.31
CA LEU A 57 -8.46 5.80 27.70
C LEU A 57 -7.65 6.68 28.65
N GLY A 58 -7.90 8.00 28.66
CA GLY A 58 -7.21 8.94 29.56
C GLY A 58 -5.71 9.12 29.30
N GLN A 59 -5.18 8.59 28.19
CA GLN A 59 -3.77 8.64 27.82
C GLN A 59 -3.58 8.91 26.32
N PRO A 60 -2.38 9.33 25.87
CA PRO A 60 -2.09 9.49 24.46
C PRO A 60 -2.32 8.20 23.65
N THR A 61 -3.02 8.29 22.52
CA THR A 61 -3.38 7.13 21.68
C THR A 61 -3.68 7.56 20.24
N TRP A 62 -3.89 6.62 19.34
CA TRP A 62 -4.57 6.85 18.07
C TRP A 62 -6.08 6.63 18.18
N SER A 63 -6.83 7.30 17.31
CA SER A 63 -8.25 6.99 17.07
C SER A 63 -8.42 5.80 16.13
N SER A 64 -9.62 5.21 16.12
CA SER A 64 -10.03 4.42 14.96
C SER A 64 -10.08 5.29 13.70
N ILE A 65 -10.08 4.67 12.52
CA ILE A 65 -10.30 5.39 11.27
C ILE A 65 -11.75 5.89 11.23
N TYR A 66 -11.97 7.12 10.79
CA TYR A 66 -13.29 7.74 10.72
C TYR A 66 -13.48 8.61 9.49
N ALA A 67 -14.74 8.81 9.08
CA ALA A 67 -15.09 9.74 8.01
C ALA A 67 -14.74 11.19 8.38
N ALA A 68 -13.96 11.86 7.53
CA ALA A 68 -13.65 13.27 7.66
C ALA A 68 -14.93 14.11 7.78
N PHE A 69 -14.90 15.16 8.60
CA PHE A 69 -16.06 16.05 8.74
C PHE A 69 -16.13 17.05 7.58
N SER A 70 -16.50 16.59 6.39
CA SER A 70 -16.64 17.39 5.17
C SER A 70 -18.10 17.47 4.70
N ARG A 71 -18.41 18.22 3.63
CA ARG A 71 -19.76 18.17 3.03
C ARG A 71 -19.98 16.87 2.27
N ALA A 72 -18.93 16.37 1.63
CA ALA A 72 -19.01 15.25 0.72
C ALA A 72 -18.69 13.89 1.38
N ASN A 73 -18.16 13.87 2.62
CA ASN A 73 -17.65 12.66 3.28
C ASN A 73 -16.70 11.87 2.36
N THR A 74 -15.77 12.59 1.75
CA THR A 74 -14.91 12.11 0.65
C THR A 74 -13.56 11.61 1.10
N SER A 75 -13.29 11.57 2.40
CA SER A 75 -12.02 11.07 2.92
C SER A 75 -12.18 10.43 4.28
N LEU A 76 -11.19 9.61 4.59
CA LEU A 76 -11.02 8.98 5.88
C LEU A 76 -9.82 9.59 6.58
N ASP A 77 -9.95 9.79 7.87
CA ASP A 77 -8.91 10.34 8.71
C ASP A 77 -8.66 9.43 9.91
N ILE A 78 -7.46 9.56 10.46
CA ILE A 78 -7.07 9.01 11.74
C ILE A 78 -6.40 10.12 12.55
N SER A 79 -6.58 10.14 13.87
CA SER A 79 -5.99 11.18 14.72
C SER A 79 -5.12 10.60 15.81
N ALA A 80 -3.90 11.12 15.94
CA ALA A 80 -3.13 10.98 17.17
C ALA A 80 -3.71 11.98 18.20
N VAL A 81 -4.09 11.48 19.37
CA VAL A 81 -4.81 12.27 20.37
C VAL A 81 -4.14 12.23 21.72
N ARG A 82 -4.26 13.34 22.45
CA ARG A 82 -3.78 13.49 23.83
C ARG A 82 -4.85 14.18 24.69
N PRO A 83 -5.41 13.50 25.70
CA PRO A 83 -6.29 14.15 26.66
C PRO A 83 -5.50 15.13 27.54
N ILE A 84 -6.15 16.24 27.90
CA ILE A 84 -5.59 17.30 28.74
C ILE A 84 -6.43 17.39 30.01
N PHE A 85 -5.77 17.28 31.15
CA PHE A 85 -6.37 17.33 32.47
C PHE A 85 -5.92 18.59 33.21
N ASN A 86 -6.79 19.14 34.06
CA ASN A 86 -6.40 20.20 34.99
C ASN A 86 -5.64 19.62 36.21
N SER A 87 -5.25 20.49 37.14
CA SER A 87 -4.56 20.10 38.38
C SER A 87 -5.37 19.16 39.30
N THR A 88 -6.70 19.12 39.15
CA THR A 88 -7.58 18.24 39.94
C THR A 88 -7.84 16.89 39.25
N GLY A 89 -7.22 16.62 38.11
CA GLY A 89 -7.39 15.39 37.34
C GLY A 89 -8.66 15.35 36.47
N GLN A 90 -9.38 16.47 36.34
CA GLN A 90 -10.57 16.56 35.49
C GLN A 90 -10.18 16.83 34.03
N LEU A 91 -10.78 16.10 33.10
CA LEU A 91 -10.57 16.29 31.66
C LEU A 91 -11.13 17.66 31.23
N ILE A 92 -10.26 18.53 30.72
CA ILE A 92 -10.63 19.86 30.22
C ILE A 92 -10.61 19.95 28.69
N GLY A 93 -9.98 19.00 28.00
CA GLY A 93 -9.91 19.00 26.55
C GLY A 93 -9.13 17.83 25.98
N VAL A 94 -9.07 17.77 24.65
CA VAL A 94 -8.30 16.78 23.90
C VAL A 94 -7.58 17.51 22.78
N LEU A 95 -6.27 17.35 22.69
CA LEU A 95 -5.49 17.73 21.52
C LEU A 95 -5.54 16.59 20.52
N ALA A 96 -5.73 16.93 19.25
CA ALA A 96 -5.76 15.96 18.15
C ALA A 96 -4.88 16.46 17.00
N ASN A 97 -4.01 15.59 16.51
CA ASN A 97 -3.33 15.76 15.23
C ASN A 97 -4.00 14.84 14.22
N GLN A 98 -4.78 15.43 13.33
CA GLN A 98 -5.54 14.70 12.32
C GLN A 98 -4.68 14.44 11.08
N THR A 99 -4.53 13.16 10.73
CA THR A 99 -3.86 12.71 9.51
C THR A 99 -4.90 12.19 8.53
N SER A 100 -4.88 12.74 7.31
CA SER A 100 -5.75 12.25 6.23
C SER A 100 -5.14 11.03 5.58
N LEU A 101 -5.93 9.97 5.43
CA LEU A 101 -5.49 8.75 4.74
C LEU A 101 -5.24 8.99 3.25
N THR A 102 -5.84 10.03 2.66
CA THR A 102 -5.57 10.42 1.25
C THR A 102 -4.09 10.67 1.00
N ARG A 103 -3.39 11.33 1.93
CA ARG A 103 -1.95 11.59 1.79
C ARG A 103 -1.13 10.31 1.83
N ILE A 104 -1.55 9.34 2.64
CA ILE A 104 -0.89 8.03 2.72
C ILE A 104 -1.18 7.23 1.44
N THR A 105 -2.41 7.27 0.92
CA THR A 105 -2.76 6.68 -0.38
C THR A 105 -1.91 7.27 -1.53
N GLU A 106 -1.74 8.58 -1.57
CA GLU A 106 -0.87 9.26 -2.55
C GLU A 106 0.59 8.83 -2.41
N PHE A 107 1.08 8.69 -1.18
CA PHE A 107 2.42 8.16 -0.92
C PHE A 107 2.58 6.73 -1.47
N LEU A 108 1.62 5.83 -1.19
CA LEU A 108 1.66 4.45 -1.70
C LEU A 108 1.59 4.39 -3.24
N LYS A 109 0.79 5.26 -3.87
CA LYS A 109 0.68 5.37 -5.33
C LYS A 109 1.98 5.73 -6.01
N ASN A 110 2.77 6.58 -5.38
CA ASN A 110 4.04 7.08 -5.92
C ASN A 110 5.23 6.18 -5.56
N LEU A 111 5.00 5.09 -4.82
CA LEU A 111 6.04 4.15 -4.46
C LEU A 111 6.35 3.25 -5.66
N ASN A 112 7.59 3.31 -6.16
CA ASN A 112 8.04 2.44 -7.23
C ASN A 112 8.49 1.08 -6.68
N ILE A 113 7.58 0.10 -6.64
CA ILE A 113 7.84 -1.26 -6.15
C ILE A 113 8.40 -2.13 -7.28
N SER A 114 7.61 -2.24 -8.36
CA SER A 114 7.90 -2.89 -9.63
C SER A 114 6.88 -2.37 -10.65
N PRO A 115 7.02 -2.65 -11.96
CA PRO A 115 6.10 -2.13 -12.98
C PRO A 115 4.61 -2.35 -12.69
N ASN A 116 4.24 -3.53 -12.17
CA ASN A 116 2.86 -3.91 -11.85
C ASN A 116 2.67 -4.26 -10.36
N GLY A 117 3.65 -3.91 -9.52
CA GLY A 117 3.62 -4.16 -8.09
C GLY A 117 2.60 -3.26 -7.39
N GLN A 118 1.87 -3.83 -6.42
CA GLN A 118 0.87 -3.10 -5.66
C GLN A 118 1.20 -3.16 -4.16
N SER A 119 0.84 -2.10 -3.44
CA SER A 119 0.88 -2.08 -1.98
C SER A 119 -0.46 -1.65 -1.41
N PHE A 120 -0.80 -2.20 -0.25
CA PHE A 120 -1.97 -1.77 0.50
C PHE A 120 -1.77 -2.02 1.98
N ILE A 121 -2.58 -1.35 2.79
CA ILE A 121 -2.62 -1.53 4.23
C ILE A 121 -4.05 -1.87 4.60
N MET A 122 -4.25 -2.87 5.46
CA MET A 122 -5.55 -3.29 5.96
C MET A 122 -5.53 -3.49 7.47
N GLU A 123 -6.68 -3.31 8.12
CA GLU A 123 -6.91 -3.70 9.51
C GLU A 123 -7.09 -5.22 9.60
N ARG A 124 -6.91 -5.78 10.81
CA ARG A 124 -7.19 -7.20 11.06
C ARG A 124 -8.63 -7.60 10.77
N SER A 125 -9.57 -6.65 10.81
CA SER A 125 -10.96 -6.86 10.39
C SER A 125 -11.12 -7.14 8.90
N GLY A 126 -10.07 -6.98 8.08
CA GLY A 126 -10.15 -7.01 6.62
C GLY A 126 -10.46 -5.66 5.97
N ASP A 127 -10.76 -4.61 6.76
CA ASP A 127 -11.02 -3.28 6.21
C ASP A 127 -9.76 -2.66 5.62
N LEU A 128 -9.84 -2.18 4.38
CA LEU A 128 -8.75 -1.46 3.74
C LEU A 128 -8.52 -0.10 4.41
N VAL A 129 -7.28 0.15 4.83
CA VAL A 129 -6.82 1.45 5.32
C VAL A 129 -6.47 2.34 4.12
N VAL A 130 -5.55 1.88 3.26
CA VAL A 130 -5.06 2.58 2.06
C VAL A 130 -4.59 1.58 1.01
N SER A 131 -4.47 2.02 -0.25
CA SER A 131 -3.97 1.18 -1.36
C SER A 131 -3.32 2.03 -2.43
N SER A 132 -2.27 1.49 -3.08
CA SER A 132 -1.66 2.10 -4.26
C SER A 132 -2.59 2.09 -5.49
N GLN A 133 -3.54 1.15 -5.58
CA GLN A 133 -4.44 1.05 -6.73
C GLN A 133 -5.83 1.64 -6.46
N ILE A 134 -6.28 1.63 -5.20
CA ILE A 134 -7.64 2.03 -4.82
C ILE A 134 -7.59 3.42 -4.18
N SER A 135 -8.07 4.43 -4.92
CA SER A 135 -8.10 5.82 -4.44
C SER A 135 -9.01 6.04 -3.24
N GLN A 136 -10.12 5.30 -3.16
CA GLN A 136 -11.14 5.45 -2.13
C GLN A 136 -11.46 4.08 -1.51
N PRO A 137 -10.84 3.72 -0.36
CA PRO A 137 -11.06 2.44 0.30
C PRO A 137 -12.36 2.43 1.11
N PHE A 138 -13.43 2.99 0.55
CA PHE A 138 -14.73 3.09 1.16
C PHE A 138 -15.82 3.39 0.14
N LEU A 139 -17.05 3.02 0.49
CA LEU A 139 -18.26 3.31 -0.27
C LEU A 139 -19.07 4.39 0.44
N THR A 140 -19.72 5.25 -0.34
CA THR A 140 -20.67 6.24 0.21
C THR A 140 -22.08 5.73 0.03
N ILE A 141 -22.76 5.42 1.13
CA ILE A 141 -24.14 4.95 1.14
C ILE A 141 -25.06 6.12 1.50
N GLU A 142 -26.06 6.38 0.66
CA GLU A 142 -27.05 7.43 0.90
C GLU A 142 -28.19 6.90 1.78
N PHE A 143 -28.45 7.61 2.87
CA PHE A 143 -29.58 7.39 3.78
C PHE A 143 -30.41 8.67 3.83
N GLY A 144 -31.36 8.79 2.89
CA GLY A 144 -32.14 10.02 2.70
C GLY A 144 -31.23 11.21 2.38
N LYS A 145 -31.27 12.26 3.22
CA LYS A 145 -30.41 13.45 3.07
C LYS A 145 -28.99 13.29 3.65
N LYS A 146 -28.65 12.13 4.24
CA LYS A 146 -27.35 11.90 4.91
C LYS A 146 -26.52 10.87 4.14
N LYS A 147 -25.25 11.18 3.90
CA LYS A 147 -24.27 10.25 3.33
C LYS A 147 -23.49 9.58 4.46
N LYS A 148 -23.43 8.25 4.49
CA LYS A 148 -22.62 7.47 5.44
C LYS A 148 -21.50 6.77 4.68
N ILE A 149 -20.30 6.78 5.25
CA ILE A 149 -19.17 6.01 4.73
C ILE A 149 -19.25 4.57 5.27
N LYS A 150 -19.16 3.59 4.39
CA LYS A 150 -18.90 2.18 4.71
C LYS A 150 -17.48 1.85 4.25
N ARG A 151 -16.63 1.35 5.15
CA ARG A 151 -15.26 0.93 4.85
C ARG A 151 -15.29 -0.23 3.85
N LEU A 152 -14.34 -0.24 2.91
CA LEU A 152 -14.21 -1.31 1.92
C LEU A 152 -13.38 -2.44 2.50
N GLN A 153 -13.87 -3.67 2.40
CA GLN A 153 -13.12 -4.87 2.77
C GLN A 153 -12.14 -5.22 1.65
N ALA A 154 -10.92 -5.62 1.99
CA ALA A 154 -9.90 -5.97 1.00
C ALA A 154 -10.35 -7.12 0.10
N ILE A 155 -11.03 -8.12 0.67
CA ILE A 155 -11.60 -9.27 -0.05
C ILE A 155 -12.68 -8.90 -1.08
N ASP A 156 -13.36 -7.76 -0.87
CA ASP A 156 -14.47 -7.28 -1.72
C ASP A 156 -14.02 -6.14 -2.65
N SER A 157 -12.71 -5.92 -2.77
CA SER A 157 -12.16 -4.86 -3.61
C SER A 157 -12.28 -5.18 -5.10
N ASP A 158 -12.54 -4.14 -5.91
CA ASP A 158 -12.49 -4.20 -7.38
C ASP A 158 -11.08 -4.47 -7.93
N SER A 159 -10.01 -4.28 -7.14
CA SER A 159 -8.67 -4.70 -7.54
C SER A 159 -8.53 -6.22 -7.39
N ILE A 160 -8.33 -6.90 -8.52
CA ILE A 160 -8.06 -8.36 -8.57
C ILE A 160 -6.86 -8.74 -7.69
N THR A 161 -5.77 -7.97 -7.75
CA THR A 161 -4.58 -8.24 -6.93
C THR A 161 -4.89 -8.09 -5.45
N VAL A 162 -5.53 -7.01 -5.02
CA VAL A 162 -5.84 -6.78 -3.59
C VAL A 162 -6.82 -7.82 -3.06
N SER A 163 -7.92 -8.07 -3.79
CA SER A 163 -8.95 -9.02 -3.36
C SER A 163 -8.45 -10.47 -3.36
N SER A 164 -7.71 -10.89 -4.39
CA SER A 164 -7.15 -12.24 -4.45
C SER A 164 -6.10 -12.45 -3.36
N THR A 165 -5.25 -11.45 -3.10
CA THR A 165 -4.27 -11.50 -2.00
C THR A 165 -4.97 -11.64 -0.66
N ALA A 166 -5.96 -10.80 -0.37
CA ALA A 166 -6.68 -10.85 0.91
C ALA A 166 -7.42 -12.18 1.11
N LYS A 167 -8.05 -12.72 0.05
CA LYS A 167 -8.68 -14.04 0.07
C LYS A 167 -7.66 -15.15 0.29
N HIS A 168 -6.49 -15.07 -0.34
CA HIS A 168 -5.42 -16.04 -0.14
C HIS A 168 -4.92 -16.04 1.29
N LEU A 169 -4.63 -14.86 1.86
CA LEU A 169 -4.22 -14.71 3.25
C LEU A 169 -5.25 -15.28 4.22
N GLN A 170 -6.54 -14.99 4.01
CA GLN A 170 -7.60 -15.54 4.84
C GLN A 170 -7.68 -17.08 4.73
N LYS A 171 -7.48 -17.64 3.52
CA LYS A 171 -7.50 -19.08 3.31
C LYS A 171 -6.28 -19.78 3.94
N GLU A 172 -5.10 -19.20 3.81
CA GLU A 172 -3.84 -19.79 4.28
C GLU A 172 -3.71 -19.73 5.81
N PHE A 173 -4.06 -18.59 6.41
CA PHE A 173 -3.91 -18.36 7.85
C PHE A 173 -5.22 -18.52 8.64
N GLY A 174 -6.34 -18.77 7.97
CA GLY A 174 -7.68 -18.89 8.57
C GLY A 174 -8.31 -17.54 8.90
N ASN A 175 -7.59 -16.67 9.61
CA ASN A 175 -7.98 -15.29 9.88
C ASN A 175 -6.78 -14.34 9.74
N PHE A 176 -7.03 -13.02 9.72
CA PHE A 176 -5.95 -12.03 9.62
C PHE A 176 -5.24 -11.78 10.96
N ASP A 177 -5.84 -12.11 12.10
CA ASP A 177 -5.24 -11.98 13.44
C ASP A 177 -4.05 -12.95 13.65
N GLU A 178 -4.08 -14.14 13.03
CA GLU A 178 -3.02 -15.16 13.12
C GLU A 178 -1.69 -14.72 12.46
N ILE A 179 -1.69 -13.64 11.68
CA ILE A 179 -0.48 -13.13 11.02
C ILE A 179 0.34 -12.29 12.02
N GLU A 180 0.98 -12.96 12.98
CA GLU A 180 1.64 -12.28 14.11
C GLU A 180 3.01 -11.65 13.78
N GLY A 181 3.68 -12.15 12.74
CA GLY A 181 5.00 -11.68 12.30
C GLY A 181 5.06 -11.52 10.79
N SER A 182 6.20 -11.01 10.29
CA SER A 182 6.39 -10.84 8.85
C SER A 182 6.35 -12.19 8.13
N LYS A 183 5.59 -12.25 7.03
CA LYS A 183 5.43 -13.43 6.19
C LYS A 183 5.74 -13.10 4.73
N GLN A 184 6.24 -14.09 4.02
CA GLN A 184 6.35 -14.06 2.57
C GLN A 184 5.67 -15.28 2.01
N ILE A 185 4.83 -15.08 1.01
CA ILE A 185 4.04 -16.13 0.38
C ILE A 185 4.10 -15.96 -1.14
N ASN A 186 3.79 -17.02 -1.86
CA ASN A 186 3.51 -16.95 -3.28
C ASN A 186 2.20 -17.66 -3.59
N PHE A 187 1.48 -17.15 -4.59
CA PHE A 187 0.21 -17.74 -5.00
C PHE A 187 -0.15 -17.33 -6.43
N PRO A 188 -0.94 -18.16 -7.13
CA PRO A 188 -1.41 -17.81 -8.46
C PRO A 188 -2.62 -16.88 -8.39
N ILE A 189 -2.67 -15.91 -9.31
CA ILE A 189 -3.85 -15.12 -9.65
C ILE A 189 -4.06 -15.28 -11.16
N ASP A 190 -5.19 -15.84 -11.57
CA ASP A 190 -5.54 -16.08 -12.98
C ASP A 190 -4.45 -16.81 -13.81
N GLY A 191 -3.67 -17.68 -13.15
CA GLY A 191 -2.60 -18.47 -13.76
C GLY A 191 -1.20 -17.83 -13.74
N GLU A 192 -1.08 -16.57 -13.31
CA GLU A 192 0.20 -15.91 -13.09
C GLU A 192 0.61 -15.97 -11.61
N TRP A 193 1.90 -16.22 -11.34
CA TRP A 193 2.41 -16.26 -9.98
C TRP A 193 2.68 -14.86 -9.43
N TYR A 194 2.28 -14.63 -8.19
CA TYR A 194 2.56 -13.41 -7.44
C TYR A 194 3.32 -13.76 -6.17
N TYR A 195 4.24 -12.89 -5.79
CA TYR A 195 4.93 -12.91 -4.50
C TYR A 195 4.36 -11.79 -3.62
N ALA A 196 3.98 -12.13 -2.39
CA ALA A 196 3.50 -11.16 -1.42
C ALA A 196 4.37 -11.15 -0.16
N SER A 197 4.67 -9.95 0.32
CA SER A 197 5.29 -9.70 1.62
C SER A 197 4.27 -9.02 2.52
N ILE A 198 4.07 -9.58 3.71
CA ILE A 198 3.08 -9.13 4.69
C ILE A 198 3.82 -8.78 5.98
N MET A 199 3.66 -7.55 6.45
CA MET A 199 4.29 -7.06 7.66
C MET A 199 3.24 -6.48 8.61
N PRO A 200 3.07 -7.05 9.82
CA PRO A 200 2.20 -6.45 10.82
C PRO A 200 2.81 -5.19 11.42
N VAL A 201 1.99 -4.15 11.58
CA VAL A 201 2.34 -2.88 12.22
C VAL A 201 1.42 -2.67 13.41
N ARG A 202 2.01 -2.65 14.60
CA ARG A 202 1.30 -2.52 15.88
C ARG A 202 1.83 -1.34 16.69
N ASP A 203 0.94 -0.57 17.29
CA ASP A 203 1.30 0.49 18.25
C ASP A 203 1.11 0.07 19.72
N GLY A 204 0.70 -1.18 19.95
CA GLY A 204 0.36 -1.73 21.27
C GLY A 204 -0.94 -1.17 21.86
N LYS A 205 -1.75 -0.45 21.06
CA LYS A 205 -3.01 0.18 21.50
C LYS A 205 -4.13 -0.05 20.49
N VAL A 206 -4.26 0.83 19.49
CA VAL A 206 -5.41 0.86 18.57
C VAL A 206 -5.01 0.45 17.15
N ILE A 207 -3.74 0.67 16.78
CA ILE A 207 -3.23 0.30 15.48
C ILE A 207 -2.77 -1.16 15.55
N ASP A 208 -3.48 -2.02 14.83
CA ASP A 208 -3.02 -3.34 14.43
C ASP A 208 -3.37 -3.55 12.94
N TRP A 209 -2.38 -3.26 12.10
CA TRP A 209 -2.53 -3.25 10.65
C TRP A 209 -1.60 -4.28 10.01
N LEU A 210 -1.96 -4.68 8.80
CA LEU A 210 -1.13 -5.48 7.91
C LEU A 210 -0.73 -4.60 6.72
N VAL A 211 0.56 -4.39 6.56
CA VAL A 211 1.15 -3.78 5.36
C VAL A 211 1.46 -4.90 4.38
N VAL A 212 0.91 -4.82 3.18
CA VAL A 212 1.02 -5.86 2.16
C VAL A 212 1.63 -5.26 0.90
N VAL A 213 2.66 -5.92 0.38
CA VAL A 213 3.27 -5.63 -0.92
C VAL A 213 3.16 -6.87 -1.77
N VAL A 214 2.63 -6.75 -2.98
CA VAL A 214 2.36 -7.86 -3.89
C VAL A 214 2.97 -7.53 -5.25
N VAL A 215 3.73 -8.47 -5.81
CA VAL A 215 4.44 -8.27 -7.07
C VAL A 215 4.24 -9.50 -7.97
N PRO A 216 3.87 -9.34 -9.26
CA PRO A 216 3.85 -10.46 -10.19
C PRO A 216 5.27 -10.96 -10.48
N GLU A 217 5.43 -12.28 -10.63
CA GLU A 217 6.69 -12.92 -10.97
C GLU A 217 7.28 -12.37 -12.29
N ASN A 218 6.42 -12.10 -13.27
CA ASN A 218 6.81 -11.59 -14.59
C ASN A 218 7.58 -10.26 -14.52
N ASP A 219 7.33 -9.41 -13.52
CA ASP A 219 8.02 -8.13 -13.33
C ASP A 219 9.53 -8.33 -13.04
N PHE A 220 9.92 -9.46 -12.45
CA PHE A 220 11.32 -9.81 -12.23
C PHE A 220 11.88 -10.67 -13.35
N MET A 221 11.05 -11.56 -13.90
CA MET A 221 11.46 -12.53 -14.90
C MET A 221 11.73 -11.92 -16.27
N GLU A 222 11.24 -10.72 -16.59
CA GLU A 222 11.49 -10.08 -17.88
C GLU A 222 12.98 -9.97 -18.22
N LYS A 223 13.79 -9.50 -17.27
CA LYS A 223 15.26 -9.40 -17.44
C LYS A 223 15.92 -10.78 -17.45
N ILE A 224 15.44 -11.70 -16.61
CA ILE A 224 15.99 -13.05 -16.52
C ILE A 224 15.75 -13.81 -17.83
N ASN A 225 14.53 -13.80 -18.34
CA ASN A 225 14.14 -14.51 -19.55
C ASN A 225 14.85 -13.96 -20.80
N THR A 226 15.05 -12.64 -20.88
CA THR A 226 15.84 -12.02 -21.96
C THR A 226 17.29 -12.51 -21.94
N ASN A 227 17.90 -12.57 -20.76
CA ASN A 227 19.25 -13.10 -20.60
C ASN A 227 19.31 -14.59 -20.91
N THR A 228 18.33 -15.39 -20.46
CA THR A 228 18.25 -16.82 -20.75
C THR A 228 18.20 -17.09 -22.27
N LYS A 229 17.42 -16.32 -23.03
CA LYS A 229 17.37 -16.43 -24.50
C LYS A 229 18.73 -16.15 -25.14
N ASN A 230 19.43 -15.10 -24.69
CA ASN A 230 20.77 -14.78 -25.16
C ASN A 230 21.78 -15.86 -24.78
N THR A 231 21.72 -16.40 -23.56
CA THR A 231 22.56 -17.51 -23.12
C THR A 231 22.35 -18.74 -23.99
N ILE A 232 21.09 -19.11 -24.30
CA ILE A 232 20.79 -20.23 -25.21
C ILE A 232 21.40 -19.99 -26.59
N LEU A 233 21.26 -18.78 -27.14
CA LEU A 233 21.84 -18.43 -28.44
C LEU A 233 23.38 -18.55 -28.43
N PHE A 234 24.05 -18.04 -27.39
CA PHE A 234 25.50 -18.16 -27.25
C PHE A 234 25.95 -19.61 -27.05
N SER A 235 25.22 -20.41 -26.28
CA SER A 235 25.49 -21.85 -26.13
C SER A 235 25.34 -22.58 -27.46
N LEU A 236 24.32 -22.26 -28.27
CA LEU A 236 24.14 -22.85 -29.60
C LEU A 236 25.28 -22.46 -30.55
N ALA A 237 25.68 -21.18 -30.56
CA ALA A 237 26.80 -20.71 -31.36
C ALA A 237 28.12 -21.37 -30.95
N ALA A 238 28.39 -21.47 -29.65
CA ALA A 238 29.58 -22.16 -29.12
C ALA A 238 29.59 -23.64 -29.51
N LEU A 239 28.43 -24.32 -29.47
CA LEU A 239 28.31 -25.70 -29.90
C LEU A 239 28.65 -25.88 -31.39
N ILE A 240 28.14 -25.00 -32.25
CA ILE A 240 28.45 -25.01 -33.69
C ILE A 240 29.97 -24.83 -33.91
N VAL A 241 30.58 -23.86 -33.21
CA VAL A 241 32.02 -23.61 -33.30
C VAL A 241 32.82 -24.82 -32.82
N ALA A 242 32.43 -25.46 -31.72
CA ALA A 242 33.09 -26.66 -31.21
C ALA A 242 33.01 -27.83 -32.20
N ILE A 243 31.86 -28.03 -32.85
CA ILE A 243 31.69 -29.04 -33.90
C ILE A 243 32.61 -28.75 -35.09
N LEU A 244 32.67 -27.50 -35.55
CA LEU A 244 33.53 -27.10 -36.66
C LEU A 244 35.01 -27.31 -36.35
N ILE A 245 35.46 -26.90 -35.16
CA ILE A 245 36.84 -27.13 -34.69
C ILE A 245 37.11 -28.64 -34.64
N GLY A 246 36.19 -29.43 -34.08
CA GLY A 246 36.31 -30.89 -34.02
C GLY A 246 36.49 -31.53 -35.40
N ILE A 247 35.71 -31.09 -36.40
CA ILE A 247 35.84 -31.55 -37.80
C ILE A 247 37.21 -31.17 -38.38
N VAL A 248 37.64 -29.92 -38.19
CA VAL A 248 38.94 -29.43 -38.69
C VAL A 248 40.10 -30.22 -38.07
N THR A 249 40.11 -30.39 -36.75
CA THR A 249 41.14 -31.16 -36.04
C THR A 249 41.13 -32.63 -36.46
N THR A 250 39.96 -33.24 -36.63
CA THR A 250 39.84 -34.63 -37.09
C THR A 250 40.43 -34.82 -38.48
N ASN A 251 40.15 -33.90 -39.41
CA ASN A 251 40.70 -33.94 -40.77
C ASN A 251 42.21 -33.71 -40.78
N TRP A 252 42.71 -32.80 -39.96
CA TRP A 252 44.14 -32.50 -39.86
C TRP A 252 44.96 -33.68 -39.31
N ILE A 253 44.41 -34.45 -38.36
CA ILE A 253 45.08 -35.62 -37.80
C ILE A 253 44.93 -36.86 -38.70
N SER A 254 43.73 -37.08 -39.26
CA SER A 254 43.45 -38.30 -40.04
C SER A 254 44.20 -38.35 -41.38
N GLN A 255 44.38 -37.21 -42.05
CA GLN A 255 45.10 -37.10 -43.32
C GLN A 255 46.54 -37.66 -43.26
N PRO A 256 47.44 -37.20 -42.37
CA PRO A 256 48.80 -37.72 -42.30
C PRO A 256 48.85 -39.18 -41.83
N ILE A 257 47.94 -39.63 -40.94
CA ILE A 257 47.85 -41.04 -40.55
C ILE A 257 47.53 -41.92 -41.77
N LEU A 258 46.57 -41.50 -42.60
CA LEU A 258 46.22 -42.22 -43.83
C LEU A 258 47.36 -42.22 -44.84
N GLN A 259 48.07 -41.10 -45.02
CA GLN A 259 49.24 -41.04 -45.90
C GLN A 259 50.37 -41.98 -45.43
N LEU A 260 50.62 -42.04 -44.12
CA LEU A 260 51.64 -42.91 -43.55
C LEU A 260 51.28 -44.39 -43.69
N ASN A 261 50.00 -44.74 -43.54
CA ASN A 261 49.48 -46.08 -43.80
C ASN A 261 49.61 -46.46 -45.28
N SER A 262 49.27 -45.55 -46.20
CA SER A 262 49.43 -45.77 -47.65
C SER A 262 50.89 -46.00 -48.05
N ALA A 263 51.81 -45.16 -47.54
CA ALA A 263 53.24 -45.31 -47.81
C ALA A 263 53.82 -46.61 -47.24
N ALA A 264 53.39 -47.02 -46.04
CA ALA A 264 53.79 -48.32 -45.47
C ALA A 264 53.29 -49.50 -46.32
N LYS A 265 52.12 -49.38 -46.96
CA LYS A 265 51.55 -50.38 -47.85
C LYS A 265 52.23 -50.49 -49.21
N GLU A 266 52.89 -49.44 -49.68
CA GLU A 266 53.69 -49.45 -50.91
C GLU A 266 55.10 -50.04 -50.71
N ILE A 267 55.57 -50.12 -49.46
CA ILE A 267 56.89 -50.66 -49.10
C ILE A 267 56.84 -52.18 -48.79
N ALA A 268 55.66 -52.73 -48.51
CA ALA A 268 55.43 -54.16 -48.24
C ALA A 268 55.10 -54.94 -49.53
#